data_AF-A0A818XAC4-F1
#
_entry.id   AF-A0A818XAC4-F1
#
_cell.length_a   1.000
_cell.length_b   1.000
_cell.length_c   1.000
_cell.angle_alpha   90.00
_cell.angle_beta   90.00
_cell.angle_gamma   90.00
#
_symmetry.space_group_name_H-M   'P 1'
#
loop_
_entity.id
_entity.type
_entity.pdbx_description
1 polymer ?
#
loop_
_entity_poly.entity_id
_entity_poly.type
_entity_poly.pdbx_seq_one_letter_code
_entity_poly.pdbx_strand_id
1 'polypeptide(L)'
;MANNNLTLLYIAEHNSTYNQDENLGSLIFFTIVYVLVFITGLVGNFIVLFVILKNNDLKHFTNYFFANLSAADVFVLIFCIPTAIHDIWAKDQWYLEAE
;
A
#
# COMPACT_ATOMS: atom_id res chain seq x y z
N MET A 1 42.43 -20.69 19.83
CA MET A 1 41.18 -21.45 19.60
C MET A 1 40.06 -20.43 19.79
N ALA A 2 39.53 -19.87 18.69
CA ALA A 2 38.47 -18.84 18.77
C ALA A 2 37.27 -19.45 19.51
N ASN A 3 36.72 -18.75 20.50
CA ASN A 3 35.60 -19.27 21.24
C ASN A 3 34.38 -19.40 20.28
N ASN A 4 33.59 -20.45 20.47
CA ASN A 4 32.38 -20.74 19.70
C ASN A 4 31.28 -19.67 19.86
N ASN A 5 31.31 -18.92 20.96
CA ASN A 5 30.32 -17.87 21.24
C ASN A 5 30.50 -16.65 20.33
N LEU A 6 31.73 -16.22 20.05
CA LEU A 6 32.03 -15.10 19.14
C LEU A 6 31.68 -15.45 17.70
N THR A 7 31.90 -16.69 17.27
CA THR A 7 31.49 -17.14 15.93
C THR A 7 29.97 -17.15 15.77
N LEU A 8 29.22 -17.54 16.80
CA LEU A 8 27.75 -17.50 16.74
C LEU A 8 27.20 -16.07 16.77
N LEU A 9 27.81 -15.16 17.55
CA LEU A 9 27.43 -13.75 17.54
C LEU A 9 27.68 -13.10 16.18
N TYR A 10 28.83 -13.40 15.56
CA TYR A 10 29.14 -12.93 14.20
C TYR A 10 28.10 -13.42 13.17
N ILE A 11 27.69 -14.69 13.24
CA ILE A 11 26.67 -15.25 12.33
C ILE A 11 25.29 -14.65 12.62
N ALA A 12 24.92 -14.45 13.90
CA ALA A 12 23.63 -13.88 14.28
C ALA A 12 23.49 -12.42 13.83
N GLU A 13 24.54 -11.61 14.02
CA GLU A 13 24.57 -10.21 13.58
C GLU A 13 24.48 -10.10 12.06
N HIS A 14 25.21 -10.96 11.35
CA HIS A 14 25.15 -11.04 9.90
C HIS A 14 23.76 -11.46 9.42
N ASN A 15 23.18 -12.51 10.00
CA ASN A 15 21.84 -12.97 9.64
C ASN A 15 20.78 -11.88 9.92
N SER A 16 20.87 -11.17 11.05
CA SER A 16 19.92 -10.09 11.38
C SER A 16 19.99 -8.95 10.37
N THR A 17 21.21 -8.57 9.94
CA THR A 17 21.41 -7.53 8.93
C THR A 17 20.84 -7.94 7.57
N TYR A 18 21.09 -9.18 7.13
CA TYR A 18 20.57 -9.71 5.86
C TYR A 18 19.04 -9.78 5.84
N ASN A 19 18.43 -10.28 6.92
CA ASN A 19 16.97 -10.34 7.03
C ASN A 19 16.35 -8.94 6.98
N GLN A 20 17.00 -7.94 7.58
CA GLN A 20 16.51 -6.56 7.55
C GLN A 20 16.53 -5.95 6.14
N ASP A 21 17.59 -6.20 5.37
CA ASP A 21 17.69 -5.72 3.98
C ASP A 21 16.67 -6.36 3.04
N GLU A 22 16.40 -7.68 3.17
CA GLU A 22 15.37 -8.36 2.38
C GLU A 22 13.96 -7.82 2.69
N ASN A 23 13.66 -7.61 3.98
CA ASN A 23 12.39 -7.03 4.42
C ASN A 23 12.21 -5.60 3.88
N LEU A 24 13.28 -4.79 3.91
CA LEU A 24 13.27 -3.42 3.41
C LEU A 24 12.99 -3.38 1.89
N GLY A 25 13.64 -4.26 1.13
CA GLY A 25 13.43 -4.37 -0.32
C GLY A 25 11.97 -4.71 -0.68
N SER A 26 11.39 -5.67 0.04
CA SER A 26 9.97 -6.03 -0.11
C SER A 26 9.03 -4.88 0.23
N LEU A 27 9.31 -4.16 1.32
CA LEU A 27 8.50 -3.03 1.79
C LEU A 27 8.51 -1.85 0.79
N ILE A 28 9.68 -1.53 0.24
CA ILE A 28 9.83 -0.51 -0.81
C ILE A 28 9.08 -0.92 -2.07
N PHE A 29 9.18 -2.19 -2.48
CA PHE A 29 8.47 -2.70 -3.65
C PHE A 29 6.94 -2.56 -3.51
N PHE A 30 6.37 -3.00 -2.39
CA PHE A 30 4.93 -2.84 -2.14
C PHE A 30 4.51 -1.37 -2.12
N THR A 31 5.31 -0.52 -1.49
CA THR A 31 5.06 0.93 -1.46
C THR A 31 4.96 1.51 -2.87
N ILE A 32 5.90 1.17 -3.75
CA ILE A 32 5.90 1.66 -5.14
C ILE A 32 4.64 1.17 -5.88
N VAL A 33 4.28 -0.11 -5.75
CA VAL A 33 3.09 -0.67 -6.38
C VAL A 33 1.82 0.05 -5.91
N TYR A 34 1.68 0.28 -4.60
CA TYR A 34 0.53 1.02 -4.05
C TYR A 34 0.44 2.45 -4.57
N VAL A 35 1.57 3.15 -4.70
CA VAL A 35 1.61 4.51 -5.27
C VAL A 35 1.20 4.49 -6.75
N LEU A 36 1.66 3.52 -7.53
CA LEU A 36 1.26 3.39 -8.94
C LEU A 36 -0.23 3.12 -9.10
N VAL A 37 -0.78 2.23 -8.27
CA VAL A 37 -2.23 1.96 -8.21
C VAL A 37 -3.00 3.21 -7.79
N PHE A 38 -2.47 4.00 -6.85
CA PHE A 38 -3.09 5.26 -6.45
C PHE A 38 -3.13 6.27 -7.59
N ILE A 39 -2.03 6.48 -8.30
CA ILE A 39 -1.97 7.43 -9.43
C ILE A 39 -2.88 6.97 -10.56
N THR A 40 -2.78 5.70 -10.97
CA THR A 40 -3.60 5.16 -12.07
C THR A 40 -5.09 5.17 -11.71
N GLY A 41 -5.44 4.82 -10.48
CA GLY A 41 -6.80 4.88 -9.97
C GLY A 41 -7.33 6.31 -9.90
N LEU A 42 -6.54 7.28 -9.43
CA LEU A 42 -6.94 8.69 -9.42
C LEU A 42 -7.15 9.21 -10.83
N VAL A 43 -6.20 9.01 -11.75
CA VAL A 43 -6.29 9.53 -13.13
C VAL A 43 -7.49 8.91 -13.86
N GLY A 44 -7.65 7.59 -13.78
CA GLY A 44 -8.77 6.89 -14.43
C GLY A 44 -10.12 7.36 -13.91
N ASN A 45 -10.26 7.46 -12.58
CA ASN A 45 -11.51 7.87 -11.95
C ASN A 45 -11.81 9.36 -12.12
N PHE A 46 -10.80 10.24 -12.06
CA PHE A 46 -10.99 11.67 -12.32
C PHE A 46 -11.45 11.94 -13.75
N ILE A 47 -10.94 11.21 -14.75
CA ILE A 47 -11.36 11.37 -16.15
C ILE A 47 -12.84 11.01 -16.30
N VAL A 48 -13.28 9.90 -15.70
CA VAL A 48 -14.69 9.48 -15.72
C VAL A 48 -15.56 10.54 -15.05
N LEU A 49 -15.20 10.99 -13.84
CA LEU A 49 -15.95 12.03 -13.13
C LEU A 49 -16.01 13.35 -13.94
N PHE A 50 -14.90 13.76 -14.56
CA PHE A 50 -14.83 14.97 -15.38
C PHE A 50 -15.73 14.90 -16.61
N VAL A 51 -15.72 13.78 -17.34
CA VAL A 51 -16.57 13.56 -18.52
C VAL A 51 -18.05 13.59 -18.15
N ILE A 52 -18.41 13.01 -16.99
CA ILE A 52 -19.78 13.01 -16.47
C ILE A 52 -20.24 14.42 -16.09
N LEU A 53 -19.38 15.20 -15.42
CA LEU A 53 -19.69 16.59 -15.04
C LEU A 53 -19.80 17.51 -16.26
N LYS A 54 -19.00 17.28 -17.31
CA LYS A 54 -18.99 18.08 -18.53
C LYS A 54 -20.26 17.90 -19.37
N ASN A 55 -20.82 16.70 -19.43
CA ASN A 55 -21.99 16.40 -20.26
C ASN A 55 -23.28 16.29 -19.44
N ASN A 56 -23.99 17.41 -19.29
CA ASN A 56 -25.28 17.47 -18.59
C ASN A 56 -26.41 16.67 -19.27
N ASP A 57 -26.28 16.33 -20.56
CA ASP A 57 -27.29 15.59 -21.34
C ASP A 57 -27.19 14.06 -21.22
N LEU A 58 -26.14 13.53 -20.55
CA LEU A 58 -25.94 12.08 -20.34
C LEU A 58 -26.48 11.58 -18.99
N LYS A 59 -27.54 12.19 -18.46
CA LYS A 59 -28.15 11.83 -17.16
C LYS A 59 -29.13 10.65 -17.22
N HIS A 60 -28.86 9.65 -18.06
CA HIS A 60 -29.62 8.39 -18.00
C HIS A 60 -28.97 7.44 -16.98
N PHE A 61 -29.81 6.58 -16.37
CA PHE A 61 -29.55 5.63 -15.27
C PHE A 61 -28.16 4.96 -15.27
N THR A 62 -27.58 4.68 -16.45
CA THR A 62 -26.24 4.11 -16.62
C THR A 62 -25.09 5.00 -16.12
N ASN A 63 -25.23 6.33 -16.18
CA ASN A 63 -24.13 7.26 -15.85
C ASN A 63 -23.93 7.44 -14.33
N TYR A 64 -24.97 7.20 -13.53
CA TYR A 64 -24.86 7.19 -12.07
C TYR A 64 -24.07 5.98 -11.55
N PHE A 65 -24.13 4.85 -12.25
CA PHE A 65 -23.36 3.66 -11.88
C PHE A 65 -21.85 3.90 -12.01
N PHE A 66 -21.41 4.46 -13.14
CA PHE A 66 -20.00 4.80 -13.35
C PHE A 66 -19.52 5.92 -12.42
N ALA A 67 -20.36 6.93 -12.16
CA ALA A 67 -20.05 7.97 -11.19
C ALA A 67 -19.90 7.41 -9.76
N ASN A 68 -20.80 6.53 -9.34
CA ASN A 68 -20.74 5.92 -8.02
C ASN A 68 -19.55 4.97 -7.86
N LEU A 69 -19.24 4.18 -8.90
CA LEU A 69 -18.06 3.32 -8.95
C LEU A 69 -16.77 4.17 -8.80
N SER A 70 -16.69 5.25 -9.58
CA SER A 70 -15.54 6.16 -9.56
C SER A 70 -15.38 6.89 -8.22
N ALA A 71 -16.48 7.31 -7.59
CA ALA A 71 -16.47 7.92 -6.27
C ALA A 71 -16.03 6.89 -5.19
N ALA A 72 -16.54 5.66 -5.24
CA ALA A 72 -16.13 4.60 -4.33
C ALA A 72 -14.63 4.30 -4.44
N ASP A 73 -14.09 4.24 -5.65
CA ASP A 73 -12.65 4.06 -5.86
C ASP A 73 -11.84 5.23 -5.28
N VAL A 74 -12.27 6.47 -5.47
CA VAL A 74 -11.59 7.64 -4.88
C VAL A 74 -11.64 7.57 -3.33
N PHE A 75 -12.76 7.18 -2.74
CA PHE A 75 -12.85 6.98 -1.29
C PHE A 75 -11.93 5.86 -0.80
N VAL A 76 -11.90 4.73 -1.51
CA VAL A 76 -10.97 3.63 -1.20
C VAL A 76 -9.53 4.11 -1.33
N LEU A 77 -9.15 4.86 -2.35
CA LEU A 77 -7.80 5.41 -2.49
C LEU A 77 -7.42 6.36 -1.35
N ILE A 78 -8.35 7.21 -0.91
CA ILE A 78 -8.11 8.18 0.17
C ILE A 78 -7.98 7.50 1.54
N PHE A 79 -8.81 6.49 1.83
CA PHE A 79 -8.82 5.86 3.16
C PHE A 79 -7.92 4.62 3.24
N CYS A 80 -7.86 3.80 2.20
CA CYS A 80 -7.16 2.52 2.22
C CYS A 80 -5.65 2.68 2.07
N ILE A 81 -5.16 3.60 1.22
CA ILE A 81 -3.71 3.75 0.99
C ILE A 81 -2.98 4.28 2.23
N PRO A 82 -3.44 5.34 2.93
CA PRO A 82 -2.79 5.79 4.16
C PRO A 82 -2.82 4.74 5.27
N THR A 83 -3.93 3.98 5.37
CA THR A 83 -4.08 2.91 6.35
C THR A 83 -3.14 1.75 6.03
N ALA A 84 -3.04 1.32 4.77
CA ALA A 84 -2.13 0.26 4.34
C ALA A 84 -0.67 0.65 4.56
N ILE A 85 -0.29 1.89 4.27
CA ILE A 85 1.04 2.42 4.58
C ILE A 85 1.24 2.38 6.10
N HIS A 86 0.31 2.95 6.88
CA HIS A 86 0.40 2.93 8.33
C HIS A 86 0.60 1.51 8.88
N ASP A 87 -0.14 0.51 8.39
CA ASP A 87 -0.02 -0.89 8.83
C ASP A 87 1.30 -1.55 8.41
N ILE A 88 1.83 -1.21 7.24
CA ILE A 88 3.14 -1.67 6.76
C ILE A 88 4.26 -1.13 7.63
N TRP A 89 4.18 0.13 8.05
CA TRP A 89 5.17 0.77 8.93
C TRP A 89 4.95 0.45 10.42
N ALA A 90 3.71 0.17 10.83
CA ALA A 90 3.35 -0.22 12.19
C ALA A 90 3.52 -1.72 12.45
N LYS A 91 4.01 -2.50 11.48
CA LYS A 91 4.23 -3.94 11.61
C LYS A 91 5.23 -4.33 12.72
N ASP A 92 5.97 -3.38 13.27
CA ASP A 92 6.81 -3.54 14.46
C ASP A 92 6.00 -3.58 15.79
N GLN A 93 4.67 -3.47 15.75
CA GLN A 93 3.79 -3.42 16.94
C GLN A 93 2.75 -4.54 17.00
N TRP A 94 2.94 -5.68 16.33
CA TRP A 94 2.12 -6.88 16.58
C TRP A 94 2.46 -7.49 17.96
N TYR A 95 1.99 -6.86 19.03
CA TYR A 95 1.96 -7.39 20.39
C TYR A 95 0.58 -7.98 20.77
N LEU A 96 -0.39 -7.97 19.87
CA LEU A 96 -1.77 -8.41 20.14
C LEU A 96 -2.05 -9.82 19.61
N GLU A 97 -1.14 -10.77 19.82
CA GLU A 97 -1.46 -12.21 19.75
C GLU A 97 -0.62 -13.01 20.77
N ALA A 98 -0.45 -12.43 21.97
CA ALA A 98 0.03 -13.14 23.15
C ALA A 98 -1.13 -13.27 24.16
N GLU A 99 -2.13 -14.06 23.80
CA GLU A 99 -3.03 -14.75 24.74
C GLU A 99 -3.04 -16.25 24.43
#